data_AF-A0A537P026-F1
#
_entry.id   AF-A0A537P026-F1
#
_cell.length_a   1.000
_cell.length_b   1.000
_cell.length_c   1.000
_cell.angle_alpha   90.00
_cell.angle_beta   90.00
_cell.angle_gamma   90.00
#
_symmetry.space_group_name_H-M   'P 1'
#
loop_
_entity.id
_entity.type
_entity.pdbx_description
1 polymer ?
#
loop_
_entity_poly.entity_id
_entity_poly.type
_entity_poly.pdbx_seq_one_letter_code
_entity_poly.pdbx_strand_id
1 'polypeptide(L)'
;MKDDIVIVAAARTPVGAFNGAFATLPAHELGKLAIQETLMRAGVEGAQISEVIMGQILTAGQGQNPARQASVAAGIPVESPAWSVNQLCGSGLRAVALGYQAILNGDSEIVVAGGQESMSQAPHCAHLRGGVKMGNFDMIDTMIKDGLWDAFNGYHMGNTAENVARKWQITRAQQDEFAVASQNKAEAAQKAGRFKDEIVPVTVKTRKGDIVVDSDEHPKHGTTLEMIAKLRPAFAKDGTVTAANASGINDGAAAVVLMKASEAAKLGKAPLARIVSWAHAGVDPA
;
A
#
# COMPACT_ATOMS: atom_id res chain seq x y z
N MET A 1 -12.49 25.65 -21.17
CA MET A 1 -12.73 24.39 -20.42
C MET A 1 -11.52 24.15 -19.54
N LYS A 2 -11.73 23.72 -18.29
CA LYS A 2 -10.61 23.32 -17.41
C LYS A 2 -10.07 22.00 -17.97
N ASP A 3 -8.77 21.92 -18.21
CA ASP A 3 -8.13 20.70 -18.69
C ASP A 3 -8.11 19.66 -17.57
N ASP A 4 -8.73 18.51 -17.82
CA ASP A 4 -8.93 17.48 -16.81
C ASP A 4 -7.64 16.70 -16.55
N ILE A 5 -7.48 16.20 -15.33
CA ILE A 5 -6.36 15.31 -14.99
C ILE A 5 -6.86 13.88 -15.00
N VAL A 6 -6.12 13.02 -15.70
CA VAL A 6 -6.51 11.65 -16.02
C VAL A 6 -5.48 10.65 -15.56
N ILE A 7 -5.94 9.43 -15.30
CA ILE A 7 -5.12 8.25 -15.10
C ILE A 7 -5.03 7.55 -16.46
N VAL A 8 -3.83 7.37 -16.99
CA VAL A 8 -3.62 6.70 -18.31
C VAL A 8 -3.14 5.25 -18.18
N ALA A 9 -2.62 4.87 -17.02
CA ALA A 9 -2.22 3.51 -16.71
C ALA A 9 -2.20 3.28 -15.20
N ALA A 10 -2.35 2.01 -14.81
CA ALA A 10 -2.22 1.53 -13.45
C ALA A 10 -1.60 0.12 -13.44
N ALA A 11 -0.79 -0.17 -12.42
CA ALA A 11 -0.31 -1.50 -12.12
C ALA A 11 -0.05 -1.66 -10.62
N ARG A 12 -0.14 -2.90 -10.13
CA ARG A 12 0.25 -3.28 -8.77
C ARG A 12 0.97 -4.62 -8.76
N THR A 13 1.82 -4.85 -7.78
CA THR A 13 2.29 -6.21 -7.48
C THR A 13 1.13 -7.04 -6.92
N PRO A 14 1.27 -8.37 -6.80
CA PRO A 14 0.45 -9.12 -5.86
C PRO A 14 0.61 -8.55 -4.46
N VAL A 15 -0.35 -8.84 -3.59
CA VAL A 15 -0.28 -8.59 -2.16
C VAL A 15 0.25 -9.84 -1.48
N GLY A 16 1.48 -9.76 -0.96
CA GLY A 16 2.13 -10.82 -0.19
C GLY A 16 1.58 -10.89 1.23
N ALA A 17 1.54 -12.09 1.82
CA ALA A 17 1.26 -12.23 3.24
C ALA A 17 2.49 -11.88 4.10
N PHE A 18 2.27 -11.51 5.36
CA PHE A 18 3.37 -11.24 6.31
C PHE A 18 4.35 -12.41 6.40
N ASN A 19 5.64 -12.11 6.18
CA ASN A 19 6.72 -13.08 6.08
C ASN A 19 6.44 -14.21 5.07
N GLY A 20 5.63 -13.94 4.04
CA GLY A 20 5.29 -14.84 2.95
C GLY A 20 6.16 -14.59 1.72
N ALA A 21 5.52 -14.49 0.54
CA ALA A 21 6.19 -14.43 -0.75
C ALA A 21 7.25 -13.31 -0.88
N PHE A 22 7.03 -12.16 -0.25
CA PHE A 22 7.90 -10.99 -0.36
C PHE A 22 8.75 -10.72 0.88
N ALA A 23 8.88 -11.70 1.78
CA ALA A 23 9.58 -11.56 3.05
C ALA A 23 11.01 -11.02 2.93
N THR A 24 11.68 -11.20 1.79
CA THR A 24 13.07 -10.78 1.54
C THR A 24 13.21 -9.55 0.64
N LEU A 25 12.09 -8.98 0.17
CA LEU A 25 12.11 -7.86 -0.77
C LEU A 25 11.89 -6.53 -0.06
N PRO A 26 12.80 -5.55 -0.20
CA PRO A 26 12.54 -4.17 0.22
C PRO A 26 11.36 -3.56 -0.54
N ALA A 27 10.65 -2.62 0.11
CA ALA A 27 9.48 -1.97 -0.49
C ALA A 27 9.80 -1.27 -1.83
N HIS A 28 10.98 -0.65 -1.96
CA HIS A 28 11.39 0.02 -3.20
C HIS A 28 11.61 -0.93 -4.38
N GLU A 29 11.91 -2.21 -4.14
CA GLU A 29 12.00 -3.21 -5.22
C GLU A 29 10.62 -3.58 -5.76
N LEU A 30 9.60 -3.64 -4.89
CA LEU A 30 8.20 -3.79 -5.30
C LEU A 30 7.72 -2.53 -6.04
N GLY A 31 8.05 -1.35 -5.50
CA GLY A 31 7.75 -0.05 -6.12
C GLY A 31 8.35 0.10 -7.51
N LYS A 32 9.61 -0.30 -7.68
CA LYS A 32 10.28 -0.34 -8.99
C LYS A 32 9.45 -1.09 -10.03
N LEU A 33 8.98 -2.30 -9.69
CA LEU A 33 8.20 -3.14 -10.61
C LEU A 33 6.85 -2.49 -10.95
N ALA A 34 6.15 -1.94 -9.96
CA ALA A 34 4.89 -1.24 -10.20
C ALA A 34 5.07 0.00 -11.10
N ILE A 35 6.15 0.77 -10.89
CA ILE A 35 6.48 1.94 -11.72
C ILE A 35 6.80 1.50 -13.15
N GLN A 36 7.71 0.53 -13.33
CA GLN A 36 8.11 0.02 -14.65
C GLN A 36 6.91 -0.47 -15.45
N GLU A 37 6.06 -1.29 -14.82
CA GLU A 37 4.87 -1.81 -15.47
C GLU A 37 3.90 -0.70 -15.86
N THR A 38 3.66 0.27 -14.96
CA THR A 38 2.73 1.36 -15.24
C THR A 38 3.22 2.25 -16.38
N LEU A 39 4.53 2.53 -16.45
CA LEU A 39 5.13 3.26 -17.58
C LEU A 39 5.00 2.49 -18.89
N MET A 40 5.28 1.18 -18.86
CA MET A 40 5.12 0.31 -20.03
C MET A 40 3.67 0.30 -20.52
N ARG A 41 2.70 0.15 -19.62
CA ARG A 41 1.26 0.17 -19.96
C ARG A 41 0.79 1.53 -20.46
N ALA A 42 1.35 2.62 -19.93
CA ALA A 42 1.10 3.97 -20.44
C ALA A 42 1.76 4.19 -21.81
N GLY A 43 2.80 3.42 -22.14
CA GLY A 43 3.69 3.69 -23.27
C GLY A 43 4.35 5.07 -23.14
N VAL A 44 4.77 5.44 -21.93
CA VAL A 44 5.44 6.70 -21.62
C VAL A 44 6.87 6.38 -21.21
N GLU A 45 7.83 7.10 -21.77
CA GLU A 45 9.23 6.93 -21.44
C GLU A 45 9.57 7.60 -20.10
N GLY A 46 10.51 7.02 -19.35
CA GLY A 46 10.95 7.57 -18.06
C GLY A 46 11.41 9.04 -18.16
N ALA A 47 11.99 9.45 -19.28
CA ALA A 47 12.44 10.82 -19.53
C ALA A 47 11.31 11.86 -19.63
N GLN A 48 10.06 11.41 -19.82
CA GLN A 48 8.90 12.31 -19.84
C GLN A 48 8.31 12.53 -18.43
N ILE A 49 8.79 11.79 -17.43
CA ILE A 49 8.25 11.89 -16.06
C ILE A 49 8.82 13.12 -15.36
N SER A 50 7.92 14.02 -14.97
CA SER A 50 8.27 15.23 -14.21
C SER A 50 8.61 14.90 -12.76
N GLU A 51 7.87 13.96 -12.14
CA GLU A 51 8.05 13.64 -10.72
C GLU A 51 7.48 12.25 -10.36
N VAL A 52 8.05 11.63 -9.32
CA VAL A 52 7.53 10.39 -8.72
C VAL A 52 7.16 10.60 -7.25
N ILE A 53 5.92 10.30 -6.88
CA ILE A 53 5.40 10.44 -5.51
C ILE A 53 4.93 9.07 -5.02
N MET A 54 5.61 8.49 -4.05
CA MET A 54 5.25 7.16 -3.51
C MET A 54 4.91 7.23 -2.02
N GLY A 55 3.70 6.82 -1.67
CA GLY A 55 3.30 6.63 -0.29
C GLY A 55 4.05 5.46 0.37
N GLN A 56 4.66 5.69 1.53
CA GLN A 56 5.30 4.63 2.32
C GLN A 56 5.37 5.04 3.80
N ILE A 57 5.03 4.12 4.69
CA ILE A 57 4.98 4.35 6.14
C ILE A 57 6.27 3.84 6.77
N LEU A 58 6.59 2.56 6.57
CA LEU A 58 7.66 1.86 7.27
C LEU A 58 8.98 2.03 6.51
N THR A 59 9.64 3.17 6.76
CA THR A 59 10.87 3.57 6.07
C THR A 59 12.15 3.31 6.87
N ALA A 60 12.02 2.87 8.13
CA ALA A 60 13.15 2.62 9.01
C ALA A 60 14.14 1.61 8.39
N GLY A 61 15.41 2.00 8.30
CA GLY A 61 16.48 1.13 7.77
C GLY A 61 16.49 0.95 6.25
N GLN A 62 15.54 1.51 5.49
CA GLN A 62 15.49 1.35 4.03
C GLN A 62 16.40 2.32 3.25
N GLY A 63 17.26 3.08 3.93
CA GLY A 63 18.16 4.04 3.30
C GLY A 63 17.51 5.37 2.95
N GLN A 64 18.20 6.19 2.16
CA GLN A 64 17.73 7.52 1.79
C GLN A 64 16.59 7.42 0.78
N ASN A 65 15.44 8.01 1.10
CA ASN A 65 14.30 8.22 0.19
C ASN A 65 13.93 6.98 -0.66
N PRO A 66 13.19 6.01 -0.10
CA PRO A 66 12.79 4.80 -0.84
C PRO A 66 11.98 5.04 -2.12
N ALA A 67 11.23 6.15 -2.23
CA ALA A 67 10.57 6.52 -3.49
C ALA A 67 11.59 6.82 -4.60
N ARG A 68 12.69 7.51 -4.23
CA ARG A 68 13.79 7.79 -5.16
C ARG A 68 14.55 6.55 -5.57
N GLN A 69 14.76 5.61 -4.64
CA GLN A 69 15.36 4.31 -4.96
C GLN A 69 14.51 3.55 -6.00
N ALA A 70 13.19 3.48 -5.78
CA ALA A 70 12.26 2.85 -6.72
C ALA A 70 12.24 3.56 -8.09
N SER A 71 12.17 4.89 -8.10
CA SER A 71 12.16 5.71 -9.31
C SER A 71 13.39 5.50 -10.19
N VAL A 72 14.60 5.62 -9.62
CA VAL A 72 15.86 5.46 -10.37
C VAL A 72 16.03 4.02 -10.84
N ALA A 73 15.72 3.04 -9.99
CA ALA A 73 15.80 1.63 -10.35
C ALA A 73 14.78 1.25 -11.45
N ALA A 74 13.68 2.01 -11.57
CA ALA A 74 12.69 1.83 -12.63
C ALA A 74 13.11 2.42 -13.98
N GLY A 75 14.26 3.10 -14.06
CA GLY A 75 14.77 3.72 -15.28
C GLY A 75 14.29 5.15 -15.52
N ILE A 76 13.69 5.80 -14.52
CA ILE A 76 13.40 7.24 -14.59
C ILE A 76 14.71 8.02 -14.37
N PRO A 77 15.01 9.05 -15.17
CA PRO A 77 16.27 9.80 -15.07
C PRO A 77 16.51 10.43 -13.70
N VAL A 78 17.78 10.68 -13.40
CA VAL A 78 18.17 11.28 -12.13
C VAL A 78 17.79 12.75 -12.02
N GLU A 79 17.45 13.39 -13.12
CA GLU A 79 16.97 14.77 -13.18
C GLU A 79 15.53 14.90 -12.66
N SER A 80 14.70 13.86 -12.80
CA SER A 80 13.31 13.86 -12.32
C SER A 80 13.28 13.67 -10.80
N PRO A 81 12.70 14.59 -10.00
CA PRO A 81 12.57 14.41 -8.56
C PRO A 81 11.70 13.21 -8.18
N ALA A 82 11.96 12.65 -7.00
CA ALA A 82 11.13 11.61 -6.40
C ALA A 82 11.13 11.75 -4.88
N TRP A 83 9.99 11.52 -4.24
CA TRP A 83 9.86 11.64 -2.78
C TRP A 83 8.72 10.80 -2.21
N SER A 84 8.85 10.53 -0.91
CA SER A 84 7.87 9.75 -0.16
C SER A 84 6.90 10.63 0.60
N VAL A 85 5.64 10.23 0.64
CA VAL A 85 4.63 10.81 1.53
C VAL A 85 4.21 9.77 2.57
N ASN A 86 4.06 10.19 3.83
CA ASN A 86 3.49 9.35 4.87
C ASN A 86 2.22 10.02 5.42
N GLN A 87 1.07 9.44 5.07
CA GLN A 87 -0.24 9.70 5.65
C GLN A 87 -0.87 8.37 6.11
N LEU A 88 -0.06 7.51 6.74
CA LEU A 88 -0.42 6.15 7.17
C LEU A 88 -1.14 5.37 6.04
N CYS A 89 -2.25 4.69 6.33
CA CYS A 89 -3.03 3.93 5.33
C CYS A 89 -3.47 4.77 4.12
N GLY A 90 -3.56 6.10 4.27
CA GLY A 90 -3.92 7.02 3.19
C GLY A 90 -2.77 7.38 2.24
N SER A 91 -1.52 6.99 2.54
CA SER A 91 -0.32 7.47 1.84
C SER A 91 -0.37 7.27 0.32
N GLY A 92 -0.72 6.06 -0.13
CA GLY A 92 -0.74 5.73 -1.55
C GLY A 92 -1.78 6.54 -2.33
N LEU A 93 -2.97 6.72 -1.76
CA LEU A 93 -4.03 7.52 -2.39
C LEU A 93 -3.75 9.03 -2.28
N ARG A 94 -3.11 9.46 -1.18
CA ARG A 94 -2.67 10.85 -1.03
C ARG A 94 -1.61 11.21 -2.06
N ALA A 95 -0.71 10.29 -2.40
CA ALA A 95 0.26 10.50 -3.48
C ALA A 95 -0.43 10.80 -4.82
N VAL A 96 -1.52 10.09 -5.16
CA VAL A 96 -2.32 10.37 -6.38
C VAL A 96 -2.91 11.77 -6.34
N ALA A 97 -3.46 12.18 -5.20
CA ALA A 97 -3.99 13.54 -5.02
C ALA A 97 -2.89 14.62 -5.11
N LEU A 98 -1.69 14.35 -4.59
CA LEU A 98 -0.54 15.25 -4.69
C LEU A 98 -0.06 15.37 -6.15
N GLY A 99 0.02 14.26 -6.88
CA GLY A 99 0.35 14.29 -8.31
C GLY A 99 -0.70 15.04 -9.14
N TYR A 100 -1.99 14.86 -8.82
CA TYR A 100 -3.07 15.69 -9.37
C TYR A 100 -2.84 17.18 -9.08
N GLN A 101 -2.46 17.55 -7.86
CA GLN A 101 -2.21 18.95 -7.50
C GLN A 101 -1.01 19.53 -8.24
N ALA A 102 0.09 18.79 -8.36
CA ALA A 102 1.29 19.22 -9.10
C ALA A 102 0.97 19.50 -10.58
N ILE A 103 0.21 18.61 -11.23
CA ILE A 103 -0.22 18.79 -12.62
C ILE A 103 -1.19 19.97 -12.77
N LEU A 104 -2.12 20.12 -11.81
CA LEU A 104 -3.11 21.20 -11.82
C LEU A 104 -2.43 22.57 -11.69
N ASN A 105 -1.42 22.67 -10.83
CA ASN A 105 -0.67 23.90 -10.60
C ASN A 105 0.28 24.25 -11.75
N GLY A 106 0.60 23.28 -12.62
CA GLY A 106 1.56 23.46 -13.70
C GLY A 106 3.02 23.23 -13.29
N ASP A 107 3.25 22.68 -12.09
CA ASP A 107 4.58 22.33 -11.59
C ASP A 107 5.09 21.01 -12.21
N SER A 108 4.19 20.20 -12.78
CA SER A 108 4.50 18.93 -13.42
C SER A 108 3.59 18.66 -14.62
N GLU A 109 4.07 17.91 -15.59
CA GLU A 109 3.30 17.51 -16.78
C GLU A 109 2.81 16.07 -16.68
N ILE A 110 3.72 15.15 -16.32
CA ILE A 110 3.42 13.71 -16.14
C ILE A 110 3.99 13.27 -14.79
N VAL A 111 3.14 12.68 -13.96
CA VAL A 111 3.52 12.23 -12.61
C VAL A 111 3.25 10.74 -12.47
N VAL A 112 4.22 10.01 -11.91
CA VAL A 112 3.96 8.67 -11.36
C VAL A 112 3.59 8.80 -9.90
N ALA A 113 2.43 8.30 -9.51
CA ALA A 113 1.94 8.37 -8.14
C ALA A 113 1.47 7.01 -7.65
N GLY A 114 1.65 6.71 -6.37
CA GLY A 114 1.25 5.41 -5.85
C GLY A 114 1.69 5.17 -4.42
N GLY A 115 1.88 3.91 -4.06
CA GLY A 115 2.40 3.50 -2.76
C GLY A 115 3.19 2.21 -2.84
N GLN A 116 4.09 2.02 -1.88
CA GLN A 116 4.89 0.82 -1.72
C GLN A 116 5.07 0.54 -0.23
N GLU A 117 4.97 -0.72 0.18
CA GLU A 117 5.19 -1.10 1.56
C GLU A 117 5.76 -2.51 1.67
N SER A 118 6.60 -2.72 2.67
CA SER A 118 7.00 -4.05 3.12
C SER A 118 6.95 -4.09 4.64
N MET A 119 5.82 -4.56 5.17
CA MET A 119 5.65 -4.75 6.61
C MET A 119 6.54 -5.88 7.13
N SER A 120 6.83 -6.89 6.29
CA SER A 120 7.74 -7.99 6.63
C SER A 120 9.19 -7.54 6.85
N GLN A 121 9.63 -6.48 6.17
CA GLN A 121 10.99 -5.92 6.29
C GLN A 121 11.12 -4.81 7.34
N ALA A 122 10.06 -4.50 8.08
CA ALA A 122 10.11 -3.50 9.14
C ALA A 122 11.04 -3.98 10.28
N PRO A 123 12.09 -3.23 10.63
CA PRO A 123 13.04 -3.66 11.65
C PRO A 123 12.47 -3.49 13.06
N HIS A 124 13.10 -4.16 14.03
CA HIS A 124 13.04 -3.68 15.41
C HIS A 124 14.08 -2.57 15.62
N CYS A 125 13.82 -1.61 16.50
CA CYS A 125 14.71 -0.48 16.78
C CYS A 125 14.88 -0.18 18.28
N ALA A 126 15.92 0.59 18.61
CA ALA A 126 16.12 1.12 19.96
C ALA A 126 16.87 2.46 19.89
N HIS A 127 16.52 3.41 20.77
CA HIS A 127 17.25 4.67 20.88
C HIS A 127 18.49 4.50 21.78
N LEU A 128 19.65 4.22 21.18
CA LEU A 128 20.88 3.90 21.91
C LEU A 128 22.00 4.95 21.79
N ARG A 129 21.76 6.11 21.15
CA ARG A 129 22.83 7.10 20.89
C ARG A 129 23.48 7.64 22.18
N GLY A 130 22.70 7.81 23.25
CA GLY A 130 23.20 8.21 24.57
C GLY A 130 23.71 7.06 25.44
N GLY A 131 23.61 5.82 24.97
CA GLY A 131 23.86 4.60 25.75
C GLY A 131 22.77 4.28 26.77
N VAL A 132 22.75 3.03 27.26
CA VAL A 132 21.96 2.58 28.40
C VAL A 132 22.95 2.27 29.53
N LYS A 133 22.97 3.10 30.58
CA LYS A 133 24.02 3.01 31.64
C LYS A 133 23.92 1.74 32.48
N MET A 134 22.71 1.37 32.88
CA MET A 134 22.38 0.10 33.53
C MET A 134 20.89 -0.21 33.36
N GLY A 135 20.50 -1.47 33.50
CA GLY A 135 19.10 -1.91 33.42
C GLY A 135 18.66 -2.32 32.01
N ASN A 136 17.41 -2.79 31.93
CA ASN A 136 16.83 -3.30 30.68
C ASN A 136 16.42 -2.15 29.74
N PHE A 137 16.34 -2.45 28.45
CA PHE A 137 15.70 -1.62 27.44
C PHE A 137 14.92 -2.51 26.46
N ASP A 138 13.94 -1.93 25.78
CA ASP A 138 13.11 -2.66 24.82
C ASP A 138 13.63 -2.49 23.39
N MET A 139 13.53 -3.57 22.61
CA MET A 139 13.59 -3.50 21.14
C MET A 139 12.17 -3.28 20.63
N ILE A 140 11.94 -2.13 20.02
CA ILE A 140 10.63 -1.66 19.56
C ILE A 140 10.37 -2.21 18.16
N ASP A 141 9.26 -2.93 17.97
CA ASP A 141 8.77 -3.29 16.64
C ASP A 141 8.27 -2.03 15.89
N THR A 142 8.96 -1.62 14.82
CA THR A 142 8.59 -0.42 14.06
C THR A 142 7.31 -0.60 13.23
N MET A 143 6.98 -1.82 12.80
CA MET A 143 5.72 -2.09 12.11
C MET A 143 4.54 -1.74 13.02
N ILE A 144 4.60 -2.20 14.28
CA ILE A 144 3.57 -1.88 15.26
C ILE A 144 3.66 -0.41 15.63
N LYS A 145 4.83 0.07 16.04
CA LYS A 145 4.98 1.41 16.63
C LYS A 145 4.67 2.54 15.65
N ASP A 146 5.13 2.43 14.41
CA ASP A 146 5.05 3.50 13.42
C ASP A 146 3.87 3.33 12.47
N GLY A 147 3.29 2.12 12.37
CA GLY A 147 2.19 1.80 11.45
C GLY A 147 0.85 1.49 12.12
N LEU A 148 0.82 0.86 13.30
CA LEU A 148 -0.38 0.23 13.86
C LEU A 148 -0.71 0.66 15.30
N TRP A 149 0.05 1.57 15.88
CA TRP A 149 -0.14 2.04 17.25
C TRP A 149 -0.63 3.47 17.26
N ASP A 150 -1.74 3.72 17.96
CA ASP A 150 -2.25 5.07 18.10
C ASP A 150 -1.31 5.89 19.00
N ALA A 151 -0.81 7.01 18.47
CA ALA A 151 0.14 7.85 19.17
C ALA A 151 -0.50 8.61 20.35
N PHE A 152 -1.83 8.74 20.38
CA PHE A 152 -2.54 9.56 21.35
C PHE A 152 -3.13 8.73 22.50
N ASN A 153 -3.79 7.62 22.17
CA ASN A 153 -4.47 6.76 23.12
C ASN A 153 -3.62 5.56 23.58
N GLY A 154 -2.51 5.27 22.90
CA GLY A 154 -1.56 4.27 23.34
C GLY A 154 -2.06 2.83 23.25
N TYR A 155 -2.77 2.49 22.17
CA TYR A 155 -3.21 1.12 21.87
C TYR A 155 -3.11 0.79 20.38
N HIS A 156 -3.33 -0.47 20.02
CA HIS A 156 -3.32 -0.91 18.62
C HIS A 156 -4.54 -0.39 17.85
N MET A 157 -4.44 -0.20 16.53
CA MET A 157 -5.57 0.13 15.64
C MET A 157 -6.74 -0.85 15.72
N GLY A 158 -6.53 -2.05 16.27
CA GLY A 158 -7.63 -2.99 16.47
C GLY A 158 -8.57 -2.55 17.59
N ASN A 159 -8.07 -1.76 18.54
CA ASN A 159 -8.88 -1.18 19.61
C ASN A 159 -9.76 -0.01 19.11
N THR A 160 -9.33 0.75 18.09
CA THR A 160 -10.23 1.75 17.45
C THR A 160 -11.38 1.05 16.73
N ALA A 161 -11.11 -0.09 16.08
CA ALA A 161 -12.15 -0.92 15.49
C ALA A 161 -13.15 -1.45 16.55
N GLU A 162 -12.68 -1.85 17.73
CA GLU A 162 -13.56 -2.20 18.86
C GLU A 162 -14.39 -1.01 19.36
N ASN A 163 -13.81 0.20 19.39
CA ASN A 163 -14.53 1.41 19.79
C ASN A 163 -15.65 1.74 18.80
N VAL A 164 -15.38 1.64 17.49
CA VAL A 164 -16.38 1.78 16.43
C VAL A 164 -17.46 0.70 16.59
N ALA A 165 -17.07 -0.57 16.73
CA ALA A 165 -18.02 -1.67 16.89
C ALA A 165 -18.95 -1.46 18.10
N ARG A 166 -18.40 -1.02 19.25
CA ARG A 166 -19.19 -0.72 20.44
C ARG A 166 -20.12 0.47 20.24
N LYS A 167 -19.61 1.59 19.69
CA LYS A 167 -20.36 2.83 19.49
C LYS A 167 -21.54 2.64 18.54
N TRP A 168 -21.33 1.86 17.48
CA TRP A 168 -22.33 1.61 16.44
C TRP A 168 -23.06 0.27 16.60
N GLN A 169 -22.80 -0.46 17.69
CA GLN A 169 -23.40 -1.75 18.01
C GLN A 169 -23.26 -2.78 16.87
N ILE A 170 -22.09 -2.77 16.20
CA ILE A 170 -21.79 -3.71 15.11
C ILE A 170 -21.39 -5.04 15.75
N THR A 171 -22.28 -6.03 15.63
CA THR A 171 -22.11 -7.33 16.26
C THR A 171 -20.99 -8.14 15.64
N ARG A 172 -20.44 -9.09 16.41
CA ARG A 172 -19.46 -10.08 15.91
C ARG A 172 -19.97 -10.83 14.68
N ALA A 173 -21.25 -11.21 14.67
CA ALA A 173 -21.85 -11.93 13.55
C ALA A 173 -21.82 -11.11 12.26
N GLN A 174 -22.17 -9.82 12.33
CA GLN A 174 -22.11 -8.91 11.17
C GLN A 174 -20.69 -8.72 10.64
N GLN A 175 -19.69 -8.61 11.54
CA GLN A 175 -18.29 -8.49 11.15
C GLN A 175 -17.80 -9.76 10.43
N ASP A 176 -18.16 -10.93 10.97
CA ASP A 176 -17.78 -12.22 10.39
C ASP A 176 -18.49 -12.49 9.06
N GLU A 177 -19.78 -12.16 8.94
CA GLU A 177 -20.52 -12.23 7.66
C GLU A 177 -19.87 -11.36 6.59
N PHE A 178 -19.50 -10.12 6.94
CA PHE A 178 -18.78 -9.22 6.05
C PHE A 178 -17.42 -9.81 5.61
N ALA A 179 -16.67 -10.38 6.55
CA ALA A 179 -15.38 -11.00 6.28
C ALA A 179 -15.48 -12.21 5.32
N VAL A 180 -16.44 -13.12 5.56
CA VAL A 180 -16.70 -14.27 4.68
C VAL A 180 -17.11 -13.80 3.29
N ALA A 181 -18.01 -12.81 3.20
CA ALA A 181 -18.41 -12.24 1.93
C ALA A 181 -17.21 -11.61 1.19
N SER A 182 -16.29 -10.98 1.90
CA SER A 182 -15.04 -10.44 1.33
C SER A 182 -14.15 -11.55 0.75
N GLN A 183 -13.88 -12.61 1.54
CA GLN A 183 -13.08 -13.76 1.12
C GLN A 183 -13.66 -14.45 -0.13
N ASN A 184 -14.97 -14.69 -0.13
CA ASN A 184 -15.63 -15.38 -1.24
C ASN A 184 -15.66 -14.53 -2.52
N LYS A 185 -15.79 -13.20 -2.41
CA LYS A 185 -15.65 -12.30 -3.56
C LYS A 185 -14.22 -12.29 -4.10
N ALA A 186 -13.21 -12.26 -3.22
CA ALA A 186 -11.81 -12.30 -3.62
C ALA A 186 -11.46 -13.62 -4.33
N GLU A 187 -11.89 -14.76 -3.77
CA GLU A 187 -11.75 -16.08 -4.39
C GLU A 187 -12.42 -16.14 -5.78
N ALA A 188 -13.66 -15.68 -5.89
CA ALA A 188 -14.38 -15.64 -7.17
C ALA A 188 -13.66 -14.75 -8.19
N ALA A 189 -13.14 -13.59 -7.77
CA ALA A 189 -12.40 -12.68 -8.64
C ALA A 189 -11.06 -13.29 -9.12
N GLN A 190 -10.32 -13.95 -8.23
CA GLN A 190 -9.09 -14.68 -8.58
C GLN A 190 -9.38 -15.81 -9.57
N LYS A 191 -10.37 -16.66 -9.29
CA LYS A 191 -10.77 -17.77 -10.18
C LYS A 191 -11.26 -17.28 -11.55
N ALA A 192 -11.93 -16.13 -11.59
CA ALA A 192 -12.37 -15.49 -12.83
C ALA A 192 -11.27 -14.68 -13.53
N GLY A 193 -10.06 -14.59 -12.97
CA GLY A 193 -8.94 -13.87 -13.56
C GLY A 193 -9.09 -12.35 -13.57
N ARG A 194 -9.95 -11.76 -12.72
CA ARG A 194 -10.24 -10.32 -12.73
C ARG A 194 -9.07 -9.43 -12.34
N PHE A 195 -8.07 -9.98 -11.65
CA PHE A 195 -6.87 -9.24 -11.23
C PHE A 195 -5.71 -9.33 -12.22
N LYS A 196 -5.84 -10.14 -13.28
CA LYS A 196 -4.74 -10.36 -14.25
C LYS A 196 -4.27 -9.07 -14.89
N ASP A 197 -5.21 -8.18 -15.21
CA ASP A 197 -4.90 -6.94 -15.91
C ASP A 197 -4.21 -5.90 -15.01
N GLU A 198 -4.39 -5.96 -13.69
CA GLU A 198 -3.81 -5.00 -12.74
C GLU A 198 -2.52 -5.51 -12.09
N ILE A 199 -2.29 -6.82 -12.04
CA ILE A 199 -1.11 -7.42 -11.41
C ILE A 199 0.10 -7.44 -12.37
N VAL A 200 1.27 -7.02 -11.87
CA VAL A 200 2.58 -7.32 -12.43
C VAL A 200 3.22 -8.47 -11.65
N PRO A 201 3.62 -9.59 -12.30
CA PRO A 201 4.32 -10.67 -11.64
C PRO A 201 5.65 -10.21 -11.01
N VAL A 202 5.96 -10.73 -9.82
CA VAL A 202 7.19 -10.43 -9.08
C VAL A 202 8.07 -11.68 -9.05
N THR A 203 9.29 -11.58 -9.56
CA THR A 203 10.28 -12.65 -9.49
C THR A 203 11.13 -12.51 -8.23
N VAL A 204 10.99 -13.46 -7.30
CA VAL A 204 11.74 -13.54 -6.04
C VAL A 204 12.89 -14.53 -6.21
N LYS A 205 14.12 -14.04 -6.05
CA LYS A 205 15.32 -14.89 -6.12
C LYS A 205 15.49 -15.67 -4.83
N THR A 206 15.59 -17.00 -4.93
CA THR A 206 15.87 -17.87 -3.78
C THR A 206 17.14 -18.70 -4.01
N ARG A 207 17.66 -19.31 -2.94
CA ARG A 207 18.79 -20.25 -3.05
C ARG A 207 18.48 -21.47 -3.93
N LYS A 208 17.19 -21.81 -4.12
CA LYS A 208 16.72 -22.94 -4.92
C LYS A 208 16.33 -22.53 -6.36
N GLY A 209 16.51 -21.26 -6.72
CA GLY A 209 16.08 -20.69 -8.00
C GLY A 209 15.05 -19.59 -7.84
N ASP A 210 14.62 -19.04 -8.97
CA ASP A 210 13.68 -17.93 -9.02
C ASP A 210 12.24 -18.43 -8.90
N ILE A 211 11.44 -17.74 -8.09
CA ILE A 211 10.00 -17.99 -7.91
C ILE A 211 9.25 -16.80 -8.49
N VAL A 212 8.31 -17.05 -9.39
CA VAL A 212 7.40 -16.02 -9.90
C VAL A 212 6.15 -16.01 -9.04
N VAL A 213 5.80 -14.84 -8.51
CA VAL A 213 4.60 -14.59 -7.71
C VAL A 213 3.69 -13.69 -8.53
N ASP A 214 2.53 -14.18 -8.94
CA ASP A 214 1.60 -13.51 -9.86
C ASP A 214 0.16 -13.42 -9.31
N SER A 215 -0.04 -13.83 -8.06
CA SER A 215 -1.35 -13.99 -7.44
C SER A 215 -1.31 -13.51 -5.98
N ASP A 216 -2.36 -12.83 -5.53
CA ASP A 216 -2.47 -12.39 -4.13
C ASP A 216 -2.52 -13.60 -3.18
N GLU A 217 -1.62 -13.63 -2.19
CA GLU A 217 -1.42 -14.79 -1.30
C GLU A 217 -2.39 -14.80 -0.11
N HIS A 218 -2.89 -13.62 0.28
CA HIS A 218 -3.62 -13.45 1.52
C HIS A 218 -5.04 -14.05 1.54
N PRO A 219 -5.84 -14.01 0.46
CA PRO A 219 -7.16 -14.62 0.43
C PRO A 219 -7.16 -16.10 0.84
N LYS A 220 -8.13 -16.50 1.66
CA LYS A 220 -8.31 -17.88 2.14
C LYS A 220 -9.52 -18.49 1.44
N HIS A 221 -9.27 -19.25 0.37
CA HIS A 221 -10.33 -19.90 -0.41
C HIS A 221 -11.14 -20.87 0.45
N GLY A 222 -12.44 -20.95 0.19
CA GLY A 222 -13.37 -21.80 0.94
C GLY A 222 -13.66 -21.32 2.36
N THR A 223 -13.42 -20.04 2.67
CA THR A 223 -13.73 -19.49 3.99
C THR A 223 -15.23 -19.58 4.26
N THR A 224 -15.59 -20.15 5.42
CA THR A 224 -16.98 -20.25 5.88
C THR A 224 -17.18 -19.52 7.20
N LEU A 225 -18.44 -19.19 7.51
CA LEU A 225 -18.80 -18.55 8.78
C LEU A 225 -18.43 -19.44 9.97
N GLU A 226 -18.63 -20.76 9.87
CA GLU A 226 -18.30 -21.72 10.93
C GLU A 226 -16.79 -21.75 11.23
N MET A 227 -15.95 -21.62 10.20
CA MET A 227 -14.50 -21.60 10.37
C MET A 227 -14.04 -20.38 11.18
N ILE A 228 -14.58 -19.20 10.86
CA ILE A 228 -14.09 -17.95 11.48
C ILE A 228 -14.77 -17.63 12.81
N ALA A 229 -16.01 -18.10 13.04
CA ALA A 229 -16.74 -17.88 14.28
C ALA A 229 -15.99 -18.42 15.52
N LYS A 230 -15.14 -19.42 15.33
CA LYS A 230 -14.32 -20.06 16.38
C LYS A 230 -13.11 -19.21 16.80
N LEU A 231 -12.78 -18.15 16.07
CA LEU A 231 -11.61 -17.31 16.36
C LEU A 231 -11.85 -16.42 17.59
N ARG A 232 -10.79 -16.34 18.41
CA ARG A 232 -10.74 -15.50 19.60
C ARG A 232 -10.57 -14.03 19.22
N PRO A 233 -11.13 -13.09 20.02
CA PRO A 233 -10.84 -11.67 19.88
C PRO A 233 -9.33 -11.39 19.92
N ALA A 234 -8.86 -10.48 19.07
CA ALA A 234 -7.44 -10.20 18.90
C ALA A 234 -6.93 -9.03 19.76
N PHE A 235 -7.80 -8.08 20.10
CA PHE A 235 -7.39 -6.78 20.67
C PHE A 235 -8.00 -6.45 22.04
N ALA A 236 -9.10 -7.09 22.40
CA ALA A 236 -9.75 -6.95 23.70
C ALA A 236 -10.31 -8.31 24.14
N LYS A 237 -10.24 -8.64 25.43
CA LYS A 237 -10.64 -9.96 25.96
C LYS A 237 -12.08 -10.33 25.59
N ASP A 238 -13.00 -9.37 25.73
CA ASP A 238 -14.42 -9.51 25.41
C ASP A 238 -14.77 -8.76 24.11
N GLY A 239 -13.80 -8.66 23.20
CA GLY A 239 -13.90 -7.95 21.95
C GLY A 239 -14.66 -8.70 20.86
N THR A 240 -14.90 -8.01 19.75
CA THR A 240 -15.56 -8.54 18.55
C THR A 240 -14.62 -8.68 17.36
N VAL A 241 -13.51 -7.96 17.37
CA VAL A 241 -12.53 -7.93 16.29
C VAL A 241 -11.57 -9.12 16.43
N THR A 242 -11.41 -9.87 15.36
CA THR A 242 -10.57 -11.07 15.26
C THR A 242 -9.62 -10.98 14.08
N ALA A 243 -8.67 -11.90 14.00
CA ALA A 243 -7.78 -12.02 12.84
C ALA A 243 -8.49 -12.31 11.51
N ALA A 244 -9.75 -12.78 11.51
CA ALA A 244 -10.49 -13.03 10.27
C ALA A 244 -11.34 -11.85 9.79
N ASN A 245 -11.77 -10.98 10.70
CA ASN A 245 -12.60 -9.81 10.38
C ASN A 245 -11.82 -8.48 10.43
N ALA A 246 -10.50 -8.54 10.67
CA ALA A 246 -9.54 -7.48 10.41
C ALA A 246 -8.68 -7.83 9.18
N SER A 247 -8.08 -6.82 8.54
CA SER A 247 -7.09 -7.04 7.48
C SER A 247 -5.78 -7.60 8.04
N GLY A 248 -5.00 -8.25 7.16
CA GLY A 248 -3.70 -8.76 7.50
C GLY A 248 -2.60 -7.70 7.56
N ILE A 249 -1.39 -8.22 7.82
CA ILE A 249 -0.11 -7.54 7.61
C ILE A 249 0.40 -8.05 6.26
N ASN A 250 0.80 -7.13 5.39
CA ASN A 250 1.01 -7.43 3.98
C ASN A 250 2.14 -6.61 3.36
N ASP A 251 2.64 -7.10 2.23
CA ASP A 251 3.66 -6.45 1.41
C ASP A 251 3.12 -6.22 0.00
N GLY A 252 3.47 -5.09 -0.62
CA GLY A 252 3.06 -4.80 -2.00
C GLY A 252 3.35 -3.38 -2.45
N ALA A 253 3.21 -3.12 -3.75
CA ALA A 253 3.27 -1.79 -4.31
C ALA A 253 2.22 -1.61 -5.42
N ALA A 254 1.79 -0.37 -5.64
CA ALA A 254 0.89 0.02 -6.72
C ALA A 254 1.25 1.42 -7.21
N ALA A 255 1.11 1.66 -8.52
CA ALA A 255 1.38 2.94 -9.14
C ALA A 255 0.37 3.26 -10.24
N VAL A 256 0.20 4.55 -10.51
CA VAL A 256 -0.57 5.11 -11.62
C VAL A 256 0.25 6.19 -12.33
N VAL A 257 -0.01 6.39 -13.62
CA VAL A 257 0.52 7.53 -14.38
C VAL A 257 -0.59 8.56 -14.57
N LEU A 258 -0.29 9.78 -14.14
CA LEU A 258 -1.17 10.94 -14.21
C LEU A 258 -0.66 11.93 -15.24
N MET A 259 -1.56 12.52 -16.01
CA MET A 259 -1.28 13.65 -16.90
C MET A 259 -2.56 14.43 -17.19
N LYS A 260 -2.44 15.59 -17.84
CA LYS A 260 -3.60 16.30 -18.40
C LYS A 260 -4.25 15.50 -19.53
N ALA A 261 -5.56 15.64 -19.70
CA ALA A 261 -6.30 15.01 -20.79
C ALA A 261 -5.80 15.50 -22.16
N SER A 262 -5.42 16.77 -22.27
CA SER A 262 -4.78 17.30 -23.48
C SER A 262 -3.43 16.66 -23.79
N GLU A 263 -2.58 16.43 -22.78
CA GLU A 263 -1.29 15.76 -22.94
C GLU A 263 -1.48 14.28 -23.30
N ALA A 264 -2.44 13.60 -22.66
CA ALA A 264 -2.83 12.25 -23.05
C ALA A 264 -3.25 12.19 -24.53
N ALA A 265 -4.09 13.13 -24.99
CA ALA A 265 -4.51 13.21 -26.39
C ALA A 265 -3.35 13.47 -27.35
N LYS A 266 -2.44 14.39 -27.01
CA LYS A 266 -1.22 14.70 -27.78
C LYS A 266 -0.29 13.49 -27.90
N LEU A 267 -0.20 12.67 -26.86
CA LEU A 267 0.60 11.44 -26.83
C LEU A 267 -0.17 10.21 -27.36
N GLY A 268 -1.41 10.38 -27.85
CA GLY A 268 -2.23 9.29 -28.38
C GLY A 268 -2.64 8.24 -27.33
N LYS A 269 -2.77 8.64 -26.06
CA LYS A 269 -3.10 7.76 -24.92
C LYS A 269 -4.59 7.80 -24.63
N ALA A 270 -5.18 6.63 -24.39
CA ALA A 270 -6.56 6.50 -23.94
C ALA A 270 -6.61 6.52 -22.40
N PRO A 271 -7.26 7.51 -21.76
CA PRO A 271 -7.44 7.52 -20.32
C PRO A 271 -8.24 6.32 -19.80
N LEU A 272 -7.81 5.75 -18.67
CA LEU A 272 -8.60 4.77 -17.91
C LEU A 272 -9.72 5.46 -17.11
N ALA A 273 -9.40 6.61 -16.52
CA ALA A 273 -10.33 7.36 -15.68
C ALA A 273 -9.93 8.84 -15.61
N ARG A 274 -10.91 9.67 -15.24
CA ARG A 274 -10.71 11.08 -14.91
C ARG A 274 -10.83 11.28 -13.41
N ILE A 275 -9.92 12.06 -12.82
CA ILE A 275 -10.00 12.46 -11.42
C ILE A 275 -10.93 13.67 -11.30
N VAL A 276 -12.18 13.43 -10.85
CA VAL A 276 -13.19 14.48 -10.72
C VAL A 276 -12.93 15.38 -9.51
N SER A 277 -12.56 14.76 -8.38
CA SER A 277 -12.28 15.43 -7.11
C SER A 277 -11.49 14.50 -6.18
N TRP A 278 -10.95 15.06 -5.10
CA TRP A 278 -10.37 14.32 -3.99
C TRP A 278 -10.62 15.09 -2.68
N ALA A 279 -10.57 14.39 -1.54
CA ALA A 279 -10.69 15.01 -0.22
C ALA A 279 -9.93 14.19 0.83
N HIS A 280 -9.60 14.85 1.95
CA HIS A 280 -9.21 14.20 3.20
C HIS A 280 -9.89 14.92 4.36
N ALA A 281 -10.09 14.23 5.49
CA ALA A 281 -10.67 14.81 6.69
C ALA A 281 -10.05 14.19 7.92
N GLY A 282 -9.92 15.00 8.98
CA GLY A 282 -9.59 14.51 10.30
C GLY A 282 -10.84 14.04 11.03
N VAL A 283 -10.69 13.01 11.85
CA VAL A 283 -11.69 12.53 12.81
C VAL A 283 -10.98 12.23 14.14
N ASP A 284 -11.76 11.90 15.16
CA ASP A 284 -11.22 11.44 16.44
C ASP A 284 -10.30 10.22 16.21
N PRO A 285 -9.06 10.20 16.77
CA PRO A 285 -8.20 9.02 16.71
C PRO A 285 -8.74 7.77 17.42
N ALA A 286 -9.74 7.91 18.31
CA ALA A 286 -10.29 6.81 19.12
C ALA A 286 -11.37 5.95 18.44
#